data_AF-A0A7J8XJU8-F1
#
_entry.id   AF-A0A7J8XJU8-F1
#
_cell.length_a   1.000
_cell.length_b   1.000
_cell.length_c   1.000
_cell.angle_alpha   90.00
_cell.angle_beta   90.00
_cell.angle_gamma   90.00
#
_symmetry.space_group_name_H-M   'P 1'
#
loop_
_entity.id
_entity.type
_entity.pdbx_description
1 polymer ?
#
loop_
_entity_poly.entity_id
_entity_poly.type
_entity_poly.pdbx_seq_one_letter_code
_entity_poly.pdbx_strand_id
1 'polypeptide(L)' 'MRIQCNVCEVAEAKVLCCSDEAALCLECDEKVHAANKLASKHQRVPLSSSSSHMPTCDICQ' A
#
# COMPACT_ATOMS: atom_id res chain seq x y z
N MET A 1 4.38 -8.72 8.73
CA MET A 1 2.91 -8.61 8.74
C MET A 1 2.44 -8.42 7.30
N ARG A 2 1.49 -9.23 6.83
CA ARG A 2 0.90 -9.12 5.48
C ARG A 2 -0.48 -8.50 5.62
N ILE A 3 -0.75 -7.41 4.90
CA ILE A 3 -2.04 -6.70 4.92
C ILE A 3 -2.85 -7.20 3.73
N GLN A 4 -4.15 -7.45 3.91
CA GLN A 4 -5.05 -7.92 2.86
C GLN A 4 -5.74 -6.73 2.18
N CYS A 5 -6.10 -6.87 0.91
CA CYS A 5 -6.81 -5.84 0.17
C CYS A 5 -8.19 -5.58 0.79
N ASN A 6 -8.51 -4.32 1.10
CA ASN A 6 -9.80 -3.92 1.68
C ASN A 6 -10.98 -4.07 0.72
N VAL A 7 -10.73 -4.15 -0.59
CA VAL A 7 -11.80 -4.20 -1.61
C VAL A 7 -12.17 -5.63 -1.96
N CYS A 8 -11.19 -6.47 -2.29
CA CYS A 8 -11.48 -7.85 -2.70
C CYS A 8 -11.35 -8.85 -1.56
N GLU A 9 -10.72 -8.49 -0.45
CA GLU A 9 -10.54 -9.36 0.72
C GLU A 9 -9.99 -10.74 0.36
N VAL A 10 -9.17 -10.83 -0.70
CA VAL A 10 -8.58 -12.09 -1.18
C VAL A 10 -7.09 -11.92 -1.43
N ALA A 11 -6.70 -10.89 -2.17
CA ALA A 11 -5.30 -10.64 -2.49
C ALA A 11 -4.56 -9.88 -1.38
N GLU A 12 -3.24 -10.06 -1.30
CA GLU A 12 -2.37 -9.23 -0.47
C GLU A 12 -2.35 -7.78 -0.99
N ALA A 13 -2.47 -6.82 -0.08
CA ALA A 13 -2.34 -5.41 -0.40
C ALA A 13 -0.87 -5.08 -0.75
N LYS A 14 -0.71 -4.35 -1.85
CA LYS A 14 0.58 -3.89 -2.35
C LYS A 14 0.74 -2.38 -2.29
N VAL A 15 -0.36 -1.66 -2.10
CA VAL A 15 -0.39 -0.20 -2.07
C VAL A 15 -1.31 0.24 -0.93
N LEU A 16 -0.95 1.29 -0.22
CA LEU A 16 -1.81 2.02 0.70
C LEU A 16 -2.20 3.35 0.06
N CYS A 17 -3.49 3.58 -0.13
CA CYS A 17 -4.00 4.90 -0.48
C CYS A 17 -4.20 5.70 0.82
N CYS A 18 -3.47 6.81 0.98
CA CYS A 18 -3.61 7.67 2.17
C CYS A 18 -4.92 8.46 2.16
N SER A 19 -5.45 8.80 0.98
CA SER A 19 -6.68 9.59 0.86
C SER A 19 -7.93 8.79 1.20
N ASP A 20 -7.92 7.48 0.90
CA ASP A 20 -9.03 6.57 1.18
C ASP A 20 -8.79 5.71 2.44
N GLU A 21 -7.63 5.88 3.08
CA GLU A 21 -7.18 5.06 4.23
C GLU A 21 -7.30 3.54 3.97
N ALA A 22 -7.05 3.13 2.72
CA ALA A 22 -7.33 1.79 2.23
C ALA A 22 -6.08 1.10 1.69
N ALA A 23 -5.85 -0.14 2.12
CA ALA A 23 -4.82 -1.02 1.59
C ALA A 23 -5.40 -1.82 0.41
N LEU A 24 -4.81 -1.67 -0.77
CA LEU A 24 -5.31 -2.23 -2.03
C LEU A 24 -4.28 -3.18 -2.66
N CYS A 25 -4.76 -4.25 -3.28
CA CYS A 25 -3.96 -4.98 -4.26
C CYS A 25 -3.84 -4.17 -5.55
N LEU A 26 -2.90 -4.53 -6.42
CA LEU A 26 -2.64 -3.77 -7.66
C LEU A 26 -3.88 -3.65 -8.55
N GLU A 27 -4.64 -4.75 -8.71
CA GLU A 27 -5.84 -4.73 -9.57
C GLU A 27 -6.95 -3.82 -9.01
N CYS A 28 -7.16 -3.83 -7.69
CA CYS A 28 -8.12 -2.93 -7.05
C CYS A 28 -7.63 -1.49 -7.04
N ASP A 29 -6.32 -1.25 -6.88
CA ASP A 29 -5.72 0.08 -6.97
C ASP A 29 -6.00 0.72 -8.33
N GLU A 30 -5.74 0.00 -9.42
CA GLU A 30 -6.01 0.47 -10.78
C GLU A 30 -7.50 0.78 -10.98
N LYS A 31 -8.40 -0.11 -10.56
CA LYS A 31 -9.85 0.10 -10.69
C LYS A 31 -10.32 1.34 -9.92
N VAL A 32 -9.84 1.55 -8.69
CA VAL A 32 -10.21 2.70 -7.84
C VAL A 32 -9.62 4.00 -8.41
N HIS A 33 -8.34 4.01 -8.76
CA HIS A 33 -7.63 5.23 -9.13
C HIS A 33 -7.78 5.60 -10.61
N ALA A 34 -8.18 4.67 -11.48
CA ALA A 34 -8.52 4.96 -12.88
C ALA A 34 -9.98 5.37 -13.08
N ALA A 35 -10.87 5.15 -12.10
CA ALA A 35 -12.29 5.50 -12.21
C ALA A 35 -12.54 7.00 -12.38
N ASN A 36 -11.67 7.86 -11.84
CA ASN A 36 -11.79 9.31 -11.91
C ASN A 36 -10.41 10.00 -11.83
N LYS A 37 -10.24 11.11 -12.55
CA LYS A 37 -9.08 12.00 -12.48
C LYS A 37 -8.75 12.51 -11.07
N LEU A 38 -9.75 12.64 -10.18
CA LEU A 38 -9.51 13.01 -8.79
C LEU A 38 -8.82 11.87 -8.02
N ALA A 39 -9.34 10.65 -8.18
CA ALA A 39 -8.77 9.46 -7.54
C ALA A 39 -7.33 9.20 -8.02
N SER A 40 -7.02 9.44 -9.30
CA SER A 40 -5.65 9.31 -9.82
C SER A 40 -4.61 10.20 -9.13
N LYS A 41 -5.05 11.24 -8.40
CA LYS A 41 -4.18 12.15 -7.64
C LYS A 41 -3.99 11.73 -6.18
N HIS A 42 -4.68 10.69 -5.72
CA HIS A 42 -4.52 10.22 -4.34
C HIS A 42 -3.08 9.78 -4.11
N GLN A 43 -2.58 10.07 -2.90
CA GLN A 43 -1.25 9.67 -2.50
C GLN A 43 -1.23 8.15 -2.23
N ARG A 44 -0.44 7.43 -3.03
CA ARG A 44 -0.29 5.97 -2.97
C ARG A 44 1.11 5.61 -2.49
N VAL A 45 1.19 4.82 -1.42
CA VAL A 45 2.44 4.35 -0.83
C VAL A 45 2.58 2.85 -1.08
N PRO A 46 3.64 2.38 -1.74
CA PRO A 46 3.85 0.95 -1.93
C PRO A 46 4.13 0.26 -0.59
N LEU A 47 3.42 -0.82 -0.34
CA LEU A 47 3.62 -1.70 0.81
C LEU A 47 4.73 -2.68 0.46
N SER A 48 5.97 -2.31 0.76
CA SER A 48 7.14 -3.17 0.60
C SER A 48 7.00 -4.41 1.49
N SER A 49 6.93 -5.59 0.88
CA SER A 49 7.10 -6.85 1.61
C SER A 49 8.58 -7.05 1.94
N SER A 50 9.07 -6.30 2.94
CA SER A 50 10.36 -6.48 3.63
C SER A 50 11.60 -6.76 2.76
N SER A 51 12.44 -5.75 2.53
CA SER A 51 13.88 -6.01 2.45
C SER A 51 14.43 -5.93 3.87
N SER A 52 14.88 -7.07 4.37
CA SER A 52 15.44 -7.29 5.71
C SER A 52 16.78 -6.57 5.89
N HIS A 53 16.75 -5.26 6.06
CA HIS A 53 17.87 -4.55 6.67
C HIS A 53 17.32 -3.49 7.61
N MET A 54 17.11 -3.89 8.87
CA MET A 54 17.00 -2.93 9.94
C MET A 54 18.34 -2.19 9.99
N PRO A 55 18.39 -0.87 9.75
CA PRO A 55 19.64 -0.13 9.97
C PRO A 55 20.01 -0.31 11.45
N THR A 56 21.24 -0.74 11.70
CA THR A 56 21.77 -0.87 13.06
C THR A 56 21.66 0.48 13.76
N CYS A 57 21.12 0.49 14.97
CA CYS A 57 21.02 1.71 15.77
C CYS A 57 22.42 2.10 16.27
N ASP A 58 23.00 3.17 15.74
CA ASP A 58 24.32 3.65 16.15
C ASP A 58 24.38 4.16 17.61
N ILE A 59 23.22 4.33 18.27
CA ILE A 59 23.09 4.87 19.63
C ILE A 59 23.20 3.78 20.72
N CYS A 60 22.89 2.52 20.41
CA CYS A 60 22.82 1.43 21.39
C CYS A 60 23.96 0.40 21.24
N GLN A 61 25.14 0.81 20.74
CA GLN A 61 26.32 -0.06 20.65
C GLN A 61 26.79 -0.54 22.02
#